data_AF-A0A838H929-F1
#
_entry.id   AF-A0A838H929-F1
#
_cell.length_a   1.000
_cell.length_b   1.000
_cell.length_c   1.000
_cell.angle_alpha   90.00
_cell.angle_beta   90.00
_cell.angle_gamma   90.00
#
_symmetry.space_group_name_H-M   'P 1'
#
loop_
_entity.id
_entity.type
_entity.pdbx_description
1 polymer ?
#
loop_
_entity_poly.entity_id
_entity_poly.type
_entity_poly.pdbx_seq_one_letter_code
_entity_poly.pdbx_strand_id
1 'polypeptide(L)'
;MKSGRVTPGYELTRQGLERGKVHFVLAAADLSPRRLQALTRVAGERHVPLVVEGTSRELGALLDRGATGVVGITHRSLARGMAAELPSPRSEAGVEKKEEGVRRGAR
;
A
#
# COMPACT_ATOMS: atom_id res chain seq x y z
N MET A 1 0.76 -18.55 7.61
CA MET A 1 0.06 -18.35 6.31
C MET A 1 0.98 -17.57 5.35
N LYS A 2 1.12 -17.98 4.09
CA LYS A 2 1.98 -17.32 3.07
C LYS A 2 1.13 -16.82 1.91
N SER A 3 0.42 -15.70 2.09
CA SER A 3 -0.08 -14.97 0.93
C SER A 3 1.08 -14.12 0.42
N GLY A 4 1.68 -14.47 -0.73
CA GLY A 4 2.71 -13.69 -1.43
C GLY A 4 2.22 -12.33 -1.97
N ARG A 5 1.23 -11.74 -1.29
CA ARG A 5 0.54 -10.49 -1.61
C ARG A 5 1.05 -9.32 -0.78
N VAL A 6 1.88 -9.58 0.23
CA VAL A 6 2.49 -8.59 1.12
C VAL A 6 3.94 -8.95 1.40
N THR A 7 4.72 -7.92 1.72
CA THR A 7 6.15 -7.96 1.99
C THR A 7 6.40 -7.27 3.32
N PRO A 8 6.50 -8.01 4.44
CA PRO A 8 6.80 -7.41 5.73
C PRO A 8 8.26 -6.96 5.83
N GLY A 9 8.48 -5.84 6.52
CA GLY A 9 9.80 -5.31 6.84
C GLY A 9 10.27 -4.20 5.91
N TYR A 10 11.10 -3.32 6.47
CA TYR A 10 11.61 -2.12 5.79
C TYR A 10 12.39 -2.44 4.52
N GLU A 11 13.41 -3.31 4.60
CA GLU A 11 14.30 -3.60 3.47
C GLU A 11 13.58 -4.28 2.31
N LEU A 12 12.73 -5.27 2.61
CA LEU A 12 12.00 -5.98 1.57
C LEU A 12 10.94 -5.07 0.91
N THR A 13 10.28 -4.21 1.69
CA THR A 13 9.35 -3.20 1.15
C THR A 13 10.08 -2.19 0.27
N ARG A 14 11.24 -1.69 0.73
CA ARG A 14 12.07 -0.75 -0.03
C ARG A 14 12.56 -1.35 -1.35
N GLN A 15 13.13 -2.55 -1.35
CA GLN A 15 13.50 -3.24 -2.58
C GLN A 15 12.29 -3.49 -3.49
N GLY A 16 11.14 -3.78 -2.89
CA GLY A 16 9.88 -3.94 -3.61
C GLY A 16 9.42 -2.67 -4.31
N LEU A 17 9.53 -1.51 -3.65
CA LEU A 17 9.27 -0.19 -4.23
C LEU A 17 10.26 0.14 -5.34
N GLU A 18 11.55 -0.05 -5.11
CA GLU A 18 12.60 0.22 -6.09
C GLU A 18 12.40 -0.61 -7.37
N ARG A 19 11.94 -1.86 -7.22
CA ARG A 19 11.62 -2.79 -8.32
C ARG A 19 10.21 -2.65 -8.90
N GLY A 20 9.38 -1.71 -8.39
CA GLY A 20 8.00 -1.51 -8.87
C GLY A 20 7.03 -2.66 -8.56
N LYS A 21 7.35 -3.50 -7.58
CA LYS A 21 6.54 -4.65 -7.16
C LYS A 21 5.58 -4.33 -6.02
N VAL A 22 5.79 -3.21 -5.33
CA VAL A 22 4.94 -2.74 -4.22
C VAL A 22 4.04 -1.63 -4.75
N HIS A 23 2.76 -1.73 -4.40
CA HIS A 23 1.70 -0.83 -4.87
C HIS A 23 1.03 -0.05 -3.74
N PHE A 24 1.32 -0.39 -2.49
CA PHE A 24 0.85 0.33 -1.32
C PHE A 24 1.76 0.03 -0.14
N VAL A 25 1.98 1.00 0.75
CA VAL A 25 2.86 0.86 1.91
C VAL A 25 2.12 1.28 3.17
N LEU A 26 2.18 0.43 4.20
CA LEU A 26 1.72 0.73 5.53
C LEU A 26 2.94 0.81 6.46
N ALA A 27 3.10 1.91 7.16
CA ALA A 27 4.17 2.14 8.11
C ALA A 27 3.59 2.32 9.52
N ALA A 28 4.30 1.84 10.53
CA ALA A 28 3.91 2.05 11.91
C ALA A 28 4.24 3.48 12.36
N ALA A 29 3.44 4.04 13.27
CA ALA A 29 3.67 5.35 13.87
C ALA A 29 4.94 5.40 14.74
N ASP A 30 5.35 4.28 15.34
CA ASP A 30 6.60 4.15 16.10
C ASP A 30 7.84 3.89 15.21
N LEU A 31 7.69 3.95 13.88
CA LEU A 31 8.82 3.81 12.98
C LEU A 31 9.79 4.99 13.15
N SER A 32 11.09 4.70 13.21
CA SER A 32 12.15 5.73 13.28
C SER A 32 11.95 6.81 12.20
N PRO A 33 12.02 8.11 12.54
CA PRO A 33 11.81 9.22 11.60
C PRO A 33 12.72 9.14 10.36
N ARG A 34 13.97 8.71 10.56
CA ARG A 34 14.95 8.52 9.47
C ARG A 34 14.48 7.48 8.47
N ARG A 35 13.91 6.36 8.94
CA ARG A 35 13.37 5.30 8.08
C ARG A 35 12.09 5.76 7.38
N LEU A 36 11.20 6.43 8.10
CA LEU A 36 9.96 6.96 7.53
C LEU A 36 10.24 7.95 6.40
N GLN A 37 11.20 8.88 6.58
CA GLN A 37 11.58 9.86 5.57
C GLN A 37 12.15 9.18 4.30
N ALA A 38 13.05 8.21 4.47
CA ALA A 38 13.60 7.45 3.35
C ALA A 38 12.51 6.67 2.59
N LEU A 39 11.57 6.05 3.32
CA LEU A 39 10.48 5.30 2.72
C LEU A 39 9.51 6.22 1.97
N THR A 40 9.18 7.38 2.56
CA THR A 40 8.31 8.40 1.95
C THR A 40 8.91 8.94 0.67
N ARG A 41 10.21 9.18 0.64
CA ARG A 41 10.91 9.62 -0.58
C ARG A 41 10.81 8.60 -1.70
N VAL A 42 11.17 7.34 -1.43
CA VAL A 42 11.14 6.27 -2.45
C VAL A 42 9.71 5.99 -2.91
N ALA A 43 8.74 6.00 -2.00
CA ALA A 43 7.32 5.84 -2.33
C ALA A 43 6.81 6.99 -3.21
N GLY A 44 7.17 8.24 -2.88
CA GLY A 44 6.84 9.42 -3.66
C GLY A 44 7.43 9.40 -5.08
N GLU A 45 8.72 9.05 -5.21
CA GLU A 45 9.40 8.88 -6.51
C GLU A 45 8.74 7.79 -7.39
N ARG A 46 8.03 6.85 -6.78
CA ARG A 46 7.32 5.75 -7.47
C ARG A 46 5.81 5.96 -7.55
N HIS A 47 5.29 7.08 -7.07
CA HIS A 47 3.85 7.36 -6.96
C HIS A 47 3.08 6.24 -6.23
N VAL A 48 3.69 5.64 -5.22
CA VAL A 48 3.09 4.59 -4.38
C VAL A 48 2.52 5.23 -3.11
N PRO A 49 1.25 4.99 -2.76
CA PRO A 49 0.67 5.48 -1.52
C PRO A 49 1.39 4.89 -0.30
N LEU A 50 1.72 5.76 0.64
CA LEU A 50 2.27 5.41 1.95
C LEU A 50 1.37 5.98 3.04
N VAL A 51 1.00 5.12 3.98
CA VAL A 51 0.11 5.47 5.10
C VAL A 51 0.77 5.08 6.40
N VAL A 52 0.69 5.95 7.39
CA VAL A 52 1.24 5.72 8.73
C VAL A 52 0.08 5.44 9.66
N GLU A 53 -0.10 4.18 10.05
CA GLU A 53 -1.22 3.74 10.89
C GLU A 53 -0.79 2.57 11.79
N GLY A 54 -1.31 2.58 13.02
CA GLY A 54 -1.00 1.59 14.05
C GLY A 54 0.47 1.57 14.50
N THR A 55 0.81 0.56 15.29
CA THR A 55 2.15 0.32 15.83
C THR A 55 2.83 -0.89 15.18
N SER A 56 4.15 -0.98 15.30
CA SER A 56 4.93 -2.10 14.79
C SER A 56 4.46 -3.46 15.36
N ARG A 57 3.94 -3.45 16.59
CA ARG A 57 3.38 -4.63 17.24
C ARG A 57 2.02 -5.02 16.65
N GLU A 58 1.15 -4.05 16.40
CA GLU A 58 -0.15 -4.28 15.75
C GLU A 58 0.02 -4.75 14.30
N LEU A 59 0.87 -4.08 13.52
CA LEU A 59 1.19 -4.49 12.16
C LEU A 59 1.79 -5.90 12.09
N GLY A 60 2.65 -6.26 13.05
CA GLY A 60 3.17 -7.61 13.18
C GLY A 60 2.09 -8.64 13.51
N ALA A 61 1.20 -8.33 14.46
CA ALA A 61 0.11 -9.19 14.88
C ALA A 61 -0.87 -9.49 13.72
N LEU A 62 -1.19 -8.49 12.89
CA LEU A 62 -2.02 -8.67 11.68
C LEU A 62 -1.45 -9.68 10.69
N LEU A 63 -0.12 -9.86 10.69
CA LEU A 63 0.59 -10.77 9.80
C LEU A 63 0.98 -12.09 10.48
N ASP A 64 0.55 -12.32 11.72
CA ASP A 64 0.99 -13.44 12.55
C ASP A 64 2.54 -13.54 12.61
N ARG A 65 3.16 -12.37 12.78
CA ARG A 65 4.62 -12.16 12.78
C ARG A 65 5.03 -11.34 14.02
N GLY A 66 6.33 -11.35 14.31
CA GLY A 66 6.92 -10.43 15.28
C GLY A 66 6.75 -8.96 14.86
N ALA A 67 7.11 -8.05 15.76
CA ALA A 67 6.99 -6.61 15.56
C ALA A 67 7.58 -6.17 14.20
N THR A 68 6.73 -5.58 13.37
CA THR A 68 7.04 -5.22 11.98
C THR A 68 6.62 -3.77 11.75
N GLY A 69 7.57 -2.85 11.67
CA GLY A 69 7.29 -1.43 11.51
C GLY A 69 6.87 -0.98 10.11
N VAL A 70 6.93 -1.87 9.10
CA VAL A 70 6.61 -1.55 7.70
C VAL A 70 6.05 -2.78 6.99
N VAL A 71 4.99 -2.61 6.21
CA VAL A 71 4.38 -3.63 5.37
C VAL A 71 4.15 -3.08 3.97
N GLY A 72 4.79 -3.67 2.97
CA GLY A 72 4.50 -3.39 1.55
C GLY A 72 3.44 -4.34 1.01
N ILE A 73 2.46 -3.83 0.27
CA ILE A 73 1.47 -4.65 -0.44
C ILE A 73 1.90 -4.79 -1.89
N THR A 74 2.07 -6.03 -2.36
CA THR A 74 2.50 -6.34 -3.73
C THR A 74 1.34 -6.64 -4.67
N HIS A 75 0.18 -7.02 -4.14
CA HIS A 75 -0.97 -7.38 -4.95
C HIS A 75 -1.87 -6.16 -5.23
N ARG A 76 -2.04 -5.80 -6.51
CA ARG A 76 -2.80 -4.61 -6.93
C ARG A 76 -4.24 -4.58 -6.41
N SER A 77 -4.97 -5.70 -6.44
CA SER A 77 -6.36 -5.73 -5.96
C SER A 77 -6.46 -5.47 -4.46
N LEU A 78 -5.45 -5.91 -3.68
CA LEU A 78 -5.42 -5.67 -2.25
C LEU A 78 -5.03 -4.22 -1.96
N ALA A 79 -4.03 -3.70 -2.67
CA ALA A 79 -3.65 -2.29 -2.60
C ALA A 79 -4.83 -1.36 -2.93
N ARG A 80 -5.63 -1.69 -3.94
CA ARG A 80 -6.82 -0.92 -4.31
C ARG A 80 -7.91 -0.97 -3.23
N GLY A 81 -8.13 -2.14 -2.62
CA GLY A 81 -9.07 -2.27 -1.51
C GLY A 81 -8.64 -1.42 -0.31
N MET A 82 -7.37 -1.49 0.07
CA MET A 82 -6.80 -0.69 1.17
C MET A 82 -6.87 0.81 0.90
N ALA A 83 -6.59 1.24 -0.34
CA ALA A 83 -6.72 2.64 -0.73
C ALA A 83 -8.18 3.14 -0.73
N ALA A 84 -9.16 2.26 -0.92
CA ALA A 84 -10.58 2.63 -0.91
C ALA A 84 -11.16 2.78 0.50
N GLU A 85 -10.62 2.07 1.49
CA GLU A 85 -11.08 2.16 2.89
C GLU A 85 -10.46 3.32 3.67
N LEU A 86 -9.40 3.94 3.15
CA LEU A 86 -8.79 5.11 3.77
C LEU A 86 -9.55 6.38 3.35
N PRO A 87 -10.07 7.19 4.31
CA PRO A 87 -10.65 8.48 4.00
C PRO A 87 -9.55 9.38 3.43
N SER A 88 -9.59 9.58 2.11
CA SER A 88 -8.53 10.27 1.39
C SER A 88 -8.43 11.73 1.83
N PRO A 89 -7.26 12.27 2.22
CA PRO A 89 -6.98 13.65 1.91
C PRO A 89 -6.74 13.69 0.39
N ARG A 90 -7.78 14.09 -0.33
CA ARG A 90 -7.82 14.50 -1.74
C ARG A 90 -6.44 14.47 -2.43
N SER A 91 -6.14 13.40 -3.16
CA SER A 91 -5.15 13.44 -4.24
C SER A 91 -5.78 12.87 -5.49
N GLU A 92 -6.25 13.80 -6.30
CA GLU A 92 -6.66 13.62 -7.69
C GLU A 92 -5.45 13.14 -8.50
N ALA A 93 -5.42 11.86 -8.88
CA ALA A 93 -4.62 11.37 -10.00
C ALA A 93 -5.31 10.10 -10.51
N GLY A 94 -6.16 10.31 -11.51
CA GLY A 94 -7.20 9.38 -11.92
C GLY A 94 -6.73 8.03 -12.44
N VAL A 95 -7.64 7.06 -12.34
CA VAL A 95 -7.97 6.15 -13.44
C VAL A 95 -9.46 5.80 -13.30
N GLU A 96 -10.32 6.68 -13.81
CA GLU A 96 -11.58 6.23 -14.39
C GLU A 96 -11.23 5.56 -15.72
N LYS A 97 -11.32 4.24 -15.78
CA LYS A 97 -11.64 3.56 -17.02
C LYS A 97 -12.57 2.38 -16.77
N LYS A 98 -13.79 2.58 -17.29
CA LYS A 98 -14.62 1.69 -18.13
C LYS A 98 -15.03 0.35 -17.48
N GLU A 99 -16.25 -0.16 -17.65
CA GLU A 99 -17.24 -0.03 -18.72
C GLU A 99 -18.51 -0.74 -18.19
N GLU A 100 -19.71 -0.25 -18.50
CA GLU A 100 -20.81 -1.18 -18.73
C GLU A 100 -21.76 -0.62 -19.78
N GLY A 101 -21.61 -1.14 -21.00
CA GLY A 101 -22.63 -1.01 -22.03
C GLY A 101 -23.76 -1.98 -21.73
N VAL A 102 -24.99 -1.49 -21.64
CA VAL A 102 -26.19 -2.31 -21.81
C VAL A 102 -27.14 -1.59 -22.77
N ARG A 103 -27.07 -2.05 -24.02
CA ARG A 103 -28.15 -2.32 -24.97
C ARG A 103 -29.57 -1.94 -24.52
N ARG A 104 -30.23 -1.11 -25.31
CA ARG A 104 -31.65 -1.14 -25.75
C ARG A 104 -31.77 0.02 -26.75
N GLY A 105 -31.98 -0.14 -28.05
CA GLY A 105 -32.78 -1.13 -28.76
C GLY A 105 -34.14 -0.52 -29.06
N ALA A 106 -34.39 -0.23 -30.35
CA ALA A 106 -35.68 0.07 -30.99
C ALA A 106 -36.45 1.31 -30.45
N ARG A 107 -36.96 2.24 -31.24
CA ARG A 107 -37.61 2.15 -32.54
C ARG A 107 -37.74 3.56 -33.11
#